data_AF-A0A852TE94-F1
#
_entry.id   AF-A0A852TE94-F1
#
_cell.length_a   1.000
_cell.length_b   1.000
_cell.length_c   1.000
_cell.angle_alpha   90.00
_cell.angle_beta   90.00
_cell.angle_gamma   90.00
#
_symmetry.space_group_name_H-M   'P 1'
#
loop_
_entity.id
_entity.type
_entity.pdbx_description
1 polymer ?
#
loop_
_entity_poly.entity_id
_entity_poly.type
_entity_poly.pdbx_seq_one_letter_code
_entity_poly.pdbx_strand_id
1 'polypeptide(L)' 'MNPIIDEIKGIGLNSMLVFVMQENSSRLFYEALGGKKIDTVEAEIGGEKLSELCMVGKILVI' A
#
# COMPACT_ATOMS: atom_id res chain seq x y z
N MET A 1 8.10 7.15 -16.42
CA MET A 1 8.81 8.02 -15.47
C MET A 1 7.90 8.15 -14.27
N ASN A 2 8.21 7.45 -13.18
CA ASN A 2 7.38 7.38 -11.98
C ASN A 2 8.15 8.13 -10.90
N PRO A 3 8.02 9.48 -10.81
CA PRO A 3 8.98 10.32 -10.08
C PRO A 3 9.13 9.91 -8.61
N ILE A 4 8.03 9.51 -7.97
CA ILE A 4 8.03 9.02 -6.59
C ILE A 4 8.80 7.68 -6.47
N ILE A 5 8.59 6.75 -7.41
CA ILE A 5 9.26 5.45 -7.42
C ILE A 5 10.78 5.64 -7.63
N ASP A 6 11.16 6.53 -8.54
CA ASP A 6 12.56 6.80 -8.86
C ASP A 6 13.30 7.45 -7.68
N GLU A 7 12.64 8.36 -6.96
CA GLU A 7 13.18 8.97 -5.73
C GLU A 7 13.32 7.94 -4.60
N ILE A 8 12.32 7.10 -4.39
CA ILE A 8 12.37 6.05 -3.36
C ILE A 8 13.49 5.03 -3.66
N LYS A 9 13.71 4.69 -4.94
CA LYS A 9 14.88 3.89 -5.36
C LYS A 9 16.19 4.62 -5.07
N GLY A 10 16.25 5.92 -5.35
CA GLY A 10 17.43 6.77 -5.14
C GLY A 10 17.91 6.81 -3.68
N ILE A 11 17.00 6.66 -2.72
CA ILE A 11 17.33 6.58 -1.29
C ILE A 11 17.56 5.14 -0.78
N GLY A 12 17.59 4.14 -1.67
CA GLY A 12 17.93 2.76 -1.36
C GLY A 12 16.78 1.88 -0.84
N LEU A 13 15.53 2.34 -0.95
CA LEU A 13 14.35 1.55 -0.55
C LEU A 13 13.87 0.68 -1.72
N ASN A 14 13.56 -0.59 -1.44
CA ASN A 14 13.23 -1.61 -2.45
C ASN A 14 11.78 -2.11 -2.40
N SER A 15 11.06 -1.73 -1.35
CA SER A 15 9.67 -2.12 -1.11
C SER A 15 8.93 -1.01 -0.42
N MET A 16 7.62 -0.92 -0.68
CA MET A 16 6.73 -0.02 0.02
C MET A 16 5.64 -0.83 0.73
N LEU A 17 5.29 -0.40 1.93
CA LEU A 17 4.14 -0.88 2.67
C LEU A 17 3.01 0.15 2.52
N VAL A 18 1.80 -0.32 2.22
CA VAL A 18 0.62 0.51 2.06
C VAL A 18 -0.49 -0.06 2.92
N PHE A 19 -1.10 0.80 3.74
CA PHE A 19 -2.35 0.51 4.43
C PHE A 19 -3.49 1.17 3.66
N VAL A 20 -4.55 0.42 3.41
CA VAL A 20 -5.75 0.94 2.75
C VAL A 20 -6.98 0.36 3.42
N MET A 21 -8.01 1.18 3.65
CA MET A 21 -9.29 0.68 4.17
C MET A 21 -9.80 -0.46 3.27
N GLN A 22 -10.24 -1.57 3.87
CA GLN A 22 -10.70 -2.75 3.14
C GLN A 22 -11.81 -2.42 2.13
N GLU A 23 -12.71 -1.52 2.52
CA GLU A 23 -13.87 -1.10 1.71
C GLU A 23 -13.53 0.05 0.73
N ASN A 24 -12.31 0.59 0.76
CA ASN A 24 -11.92 1.68 -0.14
C ASN A 24 -11.41 1.10 -1.47
N SER A 25 -12.04 1.54 -2.57
CA SER A 25 -11.71 1.12 -3.94
C SER A 25 -10.26 1.43 -4.35
N SER A 26 -9.59 2.33 -3.64
CA SER A 26 -8.15 2.61 -3.82
C SER A 26 -7.29 1.36 -3.63
N ARG A 27 -7.76 0.31 -2.94
CA ARG A 27 -7.04 -0.97 -2.88
C ARG A 27 -6.78 -1.57 -4.26
N LEU A 28 -7.71 -1.39 -5.20
CA LEU A 28 -7.63 -1.93 -6.56
C LEU A 28 -6.49 -1.30 -7.34
N PHE A 29 -6.17 -0.03 -7.08
CA PHE A 29 -5.02 0.64 -7.68
C PHE A 29 -3.72 -0.04 -7.28
N TYR A 30 -3.52 -0.30 -5.99
CA TYR A 30 -2.32 -0.95 -5.50
C TYR A 30 -2.24 -2.42 -5.92
N GLU A 31 -3.37 -3.14 -5.99
CA GLU A 31 -3.43 -4.49 -6.56
C GLU A 31 -3.01 -4.51 -8.03
N ALA A 32 -3.49 -3.53 -8.83
CA ALA A 32 -3.12 -3.39 -10.24
C ALA A 32 -1.63 -3.06 -10.44
N LEU A 33 -1.00 -2.36 -9.49
CA LEU A 33 0.44 -2.14 -9.45
C LEU A 33 1.24 -3.36 -8.95
N GLY A 34 0.59 -4.50 -8.72
CA GLY A 34 1.25 -5.72 -8.23
C GLY A 34 1.47 -5.75 -6.72
N GLY A 35 0.83 -4.86 -5.98
CA GLY A 35 0.74 -4.89 -4.53
C GLY A 35 0.05 -6.17 -4.06
N LYS A 36 0.59 -6.78 -2.99
CA LYS A 36 0.07 -8.02 -2.42
C LYS A 36 -0.34 -7.78 -0.99
N LYS A 37 -1.56 -8.21 -0.63
CA LYS A 37 -1.99 -8.26 0.77
C LYS A 37 -1.07 -9.19 1.56
N ILE A 38 -0.59 -8.70 2.71
CA ILE A 38 0.20 -9.49 3.66
C ILE A 38 -0.48 -9.61 5.02
N ASP A 39 -1.35 -8.65 5.39
CA ASP A 39 -2.08 -8.69 6.65
C ASP A 39 -3.37 -7.85 6.59
N THR A 40 -4.18 -7.92 7.66
CA THR A 40 -5.28 -7.01 7.95
C THR A 40 -5.19 -6.53 9.39
N VAL A 41 -5.22 -5.22 9.59
CA VAL A 41 -5.17 -4.60 10.92
C VAL A 41 -6.45 -3.82 11.19
N GLU A 42 -6.83 -3.69 12.47
CA GLU A 42 -7.95 -2.87 12.89
C GLU A 42 -7.45 -1.46 13.24
N ALA A 43 -8.13 -0.44 12.72
CA ALA A 43 -7.93 0.96 13.06
C ALA A 43 -9.22 1.54 13.66
N GLU A 44 -9.11 2.49 14.58
CA GLU A 44 -10.25 3.23 15.11
C GLU A 44 -10.24 4.66 14.55
N ILE A 45 -11.29 5.03 13.81
CA ILE A 45 -11.45 6.36 13.22
C ILE A 45 -12.83 6.90 13.59
N GLY A 46 -12.87 7.99 14.37
CA GLY A 46 -14.13 8.59 14.80
C GLY A 46 -14.97 7.70 15.72
N GLY A 47 -14.35 6.78 16.46
CA GLY A 47 -15.04 5.80 17.31
C GLY A 47 -15.54 4.55 16.58
N GLU A 48 -15.38 4.50 15.26
CA GLU A 48 -15.69 3.32 14.44
C GLU A 48 -14.44 2.47 14.26
N LYS A 49 -14.60 1.16 14.44
CA LYS A 49 -13.55 0.17 14.15
C LYS A 49 -13.61 -0.20 12.69
N LEU A 50 -12.52 0.01 11.98
CA LEU A 50 -12.43 -0.20 10.54
C LEU A 50 -11.21 -1.06 10.20
N SER A 51 -11.38 -1.98 9.25
CA SER A 51 -10.30 -2.86 8.80
C SER A 51 -9.45 -2.18 7.72
N GLU A 52 -8.14 -2.22 7.89
CA GLU A 52 -7.16 -1.81 6.90
C GLU A 52 -6.41 -3.04 6.36
N LEU A 53 -6.27 -3.10 5.03
CA LEU A 53 -5.42 -4.07 4.35
C LEU A 53 -3.99 -3.57 4.35
N CYS A 54 -3.09 -4.37 4.90
CA CYS A 54 -1.65 -4.16 4.82
C CYS A 54 -1.15 -4.83 3.54
N MET A 55 -0.59 -4.03 2.62
CA MET A 55 -0.14 -4.49 1.31
C MET A 55 1.33 -4.15 1.07
N VAL A 56 2.08 -5.09 0.50
CA VAL A 56 3.48 -4.89 0.08
C VAL A 56 3.57 -4.75 -1.43
N GLY A 57 4.29 -3.73 -1.89
CA GLY A 57 4.65 -3.52 -3.30
C GLY A 57 6.17 -3.61 -3.48
N LYS A 58 6.63 -4.36 -4.49
CA LYS A 58 8.03 -4.31 -4.92
C LYS A 58 8.24 -3.12 -5.83
N ILE A 59 9.17 -2.25 -5.46
CA ILE A 59 9.48 -1.03 -6.19
C ILE A 59 10.13 -1.33 -7.56
N LEU A 60 10.64 -2.55 -7.77
CA LEU A 60 11.15 -3.02 -9.06
C LEU A 60 10.04 -3.30 -10.10
N VAL A 61 8.79 -3.46 -9.64
CA VAL A 61 7.66 -3.94 -10.46
C VAL A 61 6.57 -2.86 -10.62
N ILE A 62 6.75 -1.69 -9.97
CA ILE A 62 5.89 -0.49 -10.05
C ILE A 62 6.61 0.58 -10.87
#